data_AF-A0A139N0S6-F1
#
_entry.id   AF-A0A139N0S6-F1
#
_cell.length_a   1.000
_cell.length_b   1.000
_cell.length_c   1.000
_cell.angle_alpha   90.00
_cell.angle_beta   90.00
_cell.angle_gamma   90.00
#
_symmetry.space_group_name_H-M   'P 1'
#
loop_
_entity.id
_entity.type
_entity.pdbx_description
1 polymer ?
#
loop_
_entity_poly.entity_id
_entity_poly.type
_entity_poly.pdbx_seq_one_letter_code
_entity_poly.pdbx_strand_id
1 'polypeptide(L)'
;MTKEEKKELRKEEEKIALYLVNHYEDVKKIKFDKFHRGGFGIADSISVIVNDDSYIKPIIFNDDSERYSVDYDPSDFHLIKKKNSTELTSLDGIEVIYYEEK
;
A
#
# COMPACT_ATOMS: atom_id res chain seq x y z
N MET A 1 -5.14 2.68 -18.33
CA MET A 1 -6.24 2.14 -17.48
C MET A 1 -7.60 2.76 -17.85
N THR A 2 -8.66 1.95 -17.86
CA THR A 2 -10.05 2.42 -18.01
C THR A 2 -10.50 3.18 -16.75
N LYS A 3 -11.62 3.92 -16.84
CA LYS A 3 -12.19 4.62 -15.67
C LYS A 3 -12.53 3.68 -14.51
N GLU A 4 -13.06 2.50 -14.84
CA GLU A 4 -13.44 1.51 -13.82
C GLU A 4 -12.19 0.91 -13.15
N GLU A 5 -11.16 0.59 -13.93
CA GLU A 5 -9.88 0.11 -13.40
C GLU A 5 -9.23 1.11 -12.45
N LYS A 6 -9.28 2.42 -12.78
CA LYS A 6 -8.75 3.47 -11.90
C LYS A 6 -9.52 3.57 -10.58
N LYS A 7 -10.85 3.36 -10.63
CA LYS A 7 -11.71 3.37 -9.45
C LYS A 7 -11.45 2.17 -8.55
N GLU A 8 -11.28 0.98 -9.12
CA GLU A 8 -10.92 -0.21 -8.35
C GLU A 8 -9.52 -0.12 -7.77
N LEU A 9 -8.54 0.37 -8.53
CA LEU A 9 -7.20 0.63 -8.01
C LEU A 9 -7.25 1.60 -6.82
N ARG A 10 -8.03 2.68 -6.93
CA ARG A 10 -8.18 3.66 -5.84
C ARG A 10 -8.69 3.03 -4.54
N LYS A 11 -9.65 2.12 -4.62
CA LYS A 11 -10.17 1.40 -3.44
C LYS A 11 -9.10 0.51 -2.82
N GLU A 12 -8.31 -0.18 -3.63
CA GLU A 12 -7.22 -1.02 -3.13
C GLU A 12 -6.10 -0.19 -2.49
N GLU A 13 -5.75 0.95 -3.09
CA GLU A 13 -4.82 1.92 -2.49
C GLU A 13 -5.32 2.41 -1.12
N GLU A 14 -6.61 2.73 -0.99
CA GLU A 14 -7.21 3.13 0.29
C GLU A 14 -7.15 2.01 1.35
N LYS A 15 -7.45 0.76 0.98
CA LYS A 15 -7.33 -0.39 1.89
C LYS A 15 -5.89 -0.60 2.36
N ILE A 16 -4.92 -0.50 1.45
CA ILE A 16 -3.49 -0.61 1.77
C ILE A 16 -3.08 0.53 2.71
N ALA A 17 -3.48 1.76 2.43
CA ALA A 17 -3.15 2.90 3.28
C ALA A 17 -3.70 2.73 4.71
N LEU A 18 -4.96 2.30 4.83
CA LEU A 18 -5.58 2.00 6.13
C LEU A 18 -4.85 0.87 6.85
N TYR A 19 -4.49 -0.20 6.14
CA TYR A 19 -3.70 -1.29 6.71
C TYR A 19 -2.38 -0.76 7.27
N LEU A 20 -1.64 0.05 6.52
CA LEU A 20 -0.34 0.58 6.95
C LEU A 20 -0.47 1.45 8.20
N VAL A 21 -1.40 2.40 8.19
CA VAL A 21 -1.66 3.28 9.35
C VAL A 21 -2.08 2.49 10.57
N ASN A 22 -2.83 1.39 10.39
CA ASN A 22 -3.30 0.57 11.50
C ASN A 22 -2.24 -0.37 12.07
N HIS A 23 -1.24 -0.77 11.29
CA HIS A 23 -0.26 -1.79 11.69
C HIS A 23 1.13 -1.24 12.00
N TYR A 24 1.47 -0.02 11.56
CA TYR A 24 2.79 0.58 11.74
C TYR A 24 2.73 1.90 12.49
N GLU A 25 3.76 2.16 13.29
CA GLU A 25 3.93 3.40 14.05
C GLU A 25 4.41 4.54 13.14
N ASP A 26 4.06 5.77 13.51
CA ASP A 26 4.54 7.01 12.89
C ASP A 26 4.38 7.12 11.36
N VAL A 27 3.39 6.44 10.78
CA VAL A 27 2.99 6.63 9.38
C VAL A 27 2.40 8.04 9.23
N LYS A 28 3.04 8.88 8.42
CA LYS A 28 2.61 10.27 8.14
C LYS A 28 2.33 10.49 6.66
N LYS A 29 3.06 9.79 5.80
CA LYS A 29 2.96 9.91 4.35
C LYS A 29 3.03 8.54 3.68
N ILE A 30 2.17 8.33 2.69
CA ILE A 30 2.09 7.11 1.88
C ILE A 30 2.05 7.52 0.42
N LYS A 31 2.99 7.02 -0.38
CA LYS A 31 3.04 7.24 -1.83
C LYS A 31 3.00 5.92 -2.57
N PHE A 32 2.00 5.75 -3.43
CA PHE A 32 1.90 4.64 -4.37
C PHE A 32 2.77 4.95 -5.60
N ASP A 33 3.87 4.21 -5.78
CA ASP A 33 4.94 4.59 -6.71
C ASP A 33 4.83 3.87 -8.06
N LYS A 34 4.75 2.54 -8.05
CA LYS A 34 4.79 1.72 -9.27
C LYS A 34 3.68 0.69 -9.25
N PHE A 35 2.72 0.85 -10.16
CA PHE A 35 1.71 -0.16 -10.45
C PHE A 35 2.21 -1.08 -11.57
N HIS A 36 2.16 -2.39 -11.32
CA HIS A 36 2.44 -3.41 -12.31
C HIS A 36 1.15 -4.17 -12.60
N ARG A 37 0.75 -4.16 -13.87
CA ARG A 37 -0.37 -4.96 -14.36
C ARG A 37 0.13 -6.34 -14.72
N GLY A 38 -0.36 -7.35 -14.01
CA GLY A 38 -0.05 -8.75 -14.27
C GLY A 38 -0.68 -9.25 -15.57
N GLY A 39 0.01 -10.17 -16.23
CA GLY A 39 -0.51 -10.92 -17.38
C GLY A 39 -1.26 -12.19 -16.97
N PHE A 40 -1.48 -13.10 -17.92
CA PHE A 40 -2.12 -14.38 -17.64
C PHE A 40 -1.37 -15.16 -16.53
N GLY A 41 -2.05 -15.41 -15.41
CA GLY A 41 -1.49 -16.11 -14.25
C GLY A 41 -0.61 -15.27 -13.32
N ILE A 42 -0.52 -13.96 -13.55
CA ILE A 42 0.24 -13.03 -12.70
C ILE A 42 -0.76 -11.99 -12.17
N ALA A 43 -0.77 -11.78 -10.87
CA ALA A 43 -1.62 -10.78 -10.25
C ALA A 43 -1.06 -9.36 -10.41
N ASP A 44 -1.95 -8.38 -10.44
CA ASP A 44 -1.56 -6.97 -10.41
C ASP A 44 -0.84 -6.68 -9.07
N SER A 45 0.06 -5.70 -9.06
CA SER A 45 0.76 -5.31 -7.83
C SER A 45 1.12 -3.84 -7.78
N ILE A 46 1.35 -3.31 -6.58
CA ILE A 46 1.76 -1.91 -6.39
C ILE A 46 2.86 -1.77 -5.35
N SER A 47 3.90 -1.01 -5.68
CA SER A 47 4.93 -0.62 -4.71
C SER A 47 4.53 0.65 -3.97
N VAL A 48 4.90 0.72 -2.70
CA VAL A 48 4.54 1.82 -1.79
C VAL A 48 5.78 2.37 -1.11
N ILE A 49 5.86 3.69 -0.98
CA ILE A 49 6.88 4.40 -0.19
C ILE A 49 6.18 5.04 0.99
N VAL A 50 6.62 4.72 2.21
CA VAL A 50 6.10 5.31 3.45
C VAL A 50 7.14 6.29 4.00
N ASN A 51 6.70 7.46 4.45
CA ASN A 51 7.52 8.52 5.04
C ASN A 51 8.75 8.94 4.19
N ASP A 52 8.68 8.74 2.88
CA ASP A 52 9.77 8.99 1.91
C ASP A 52 11.03 8.11 2.08
N ASP A 53 11.04 7.14 3.01
CA ASP A 53 12.24 6.36 3.36
C ASP A 53 12.03 4.84 3.46
N SER A 54 10.77 4.38 3.48
CA SER A 54 10.44 2.98 3.69
C SER A 54 9.81 2.39 2.44
N TYR A 55 10.60 1.69 1.63
CA TYR A 55 10.13 1.07 0.39
C TYR A 55 9.54 -0.31 0.67
N ILE A 56 8.26 -0.44 0.36
CA ILE A 56 7.53 -1.70 0.43
C ILE A 56 7.52 -2.30 -0.98
N LYS A 57 8.00 -3.56 -1.10
CA LYS A 57 7.98 -4.30 -2.36
C LYS A 57 6.54 -4.43 -2.88
N PRO A 58 6.35 -4.74 -4.19
CA PRO A 58 5.03 -4.77 -4.78
C PRO A 58 4.04 -5.62 -3.96
N ILE A 59 3.00 -4.96 -3.46
CA ILE A 59 1.87 -5.60 -2.79
C ILE A 59 1.00 -6.18 -3.88
N ILE A 60 0.86 -7.51 -3.89
CA ILE A 60 0.04 -8.24 -4.86
C ILE A 60 -1.44 -8.08 -4.50
N PHE A 61 -2.25 -7.69 -5.48
CA PHE A 61 -3.71 -7.64 -5.35
C PHE A 61 -4.28 -9.05 -5.57
N ASN A 62 -5.20 -9.49 -4.72
CA ASN A 62 -5.74 -10.87 -4.64
C ASN A 62 -4.81 -11.93 -4.05
N ASP A 63 -4.86 -12.03 -2.73
CA ASP A 63 -5.16 -13.33 -2.10
C ASP A 63 -6.37 -13.05 -1.21
N ASP A 64 -7.38 -13.93 -1.18
CA ASP A 64 -8.62 -13.81 -0.37
C ASP A 64 -8.34 -13.80 1.15
N SER A 65 -7.10 -13.53 1.56
CA SER A 65 -6.56 -13.77 2.88
C SER A 65 -6.53 -12.52 3.77
N GLU A 66 -6.99 -11.34 3.32
CA GLU A 66 -6.84 -10.05 4.03
C GLU A 66 -5.39 -9.77 4.48
N ARG A 67 -4.41 -10.49 3.91
CA ARG A 67 -3.01 -10.46 4.31
C ARG A 67 -2.20 -9.89 3.16
N TYR A 68 -1.87 -8.61 3.27
CA TYR A 68 -0.80 -8.05 2.47
C TYR A 68 0.53 -8.63 2.96
N SER A 69 1.20 -9.46 2.15
CA SER A 69 2.60 -9.81 2.41
C SER A 69 3.46 -8.60 2.08
N VAL A 70 3.84 -7.86 3.12
CA VAL A 70 4.79 -6.75 3.01
C VAL A 70 6.19 -7.36 2.97
N ASP A 71 6.66 -7.73 1.78
CA ASP A 71 8.07 -8.04 1.61
C ASP A 71 8.87 -6.73 1.59
N TYR A 72 10.00 -6.71 2.28
CA TYR A 72 10.86 -5.53 2.32
C TYR A 72 12.34 -5.94 2.38
N ASP A 73 13.22 -5.03 1.95
CA ASP A 73 14.64 -5.15 2.27
C ASP A 73 14.85 -4.54 3.67
N PRO A 74 15.43 -5.27 4.65
CA PRO A 74 15.69 -4.72 5.98
C PRO A 74 16.55 -3.45 5.97
N SER A 75 17.33 -3.23 4.91
CA SER A 75 18.16 -2.03 4.72
C SER A 75 17.34 -0.80 4.35
N ASP A 76 16.17 -1.00 3.74
CA ASP A 76 15.31 0.05 3.18
C ASP A 76 13.94 0.13 3.87
N PHE A 77 13.74 -0.59 4.98
CA PHE A 77 12.47 -0.68 5.69
C PHE A 77 12.61 -0.26 7.15
N HIS A 78 12.08 0.92 7.45
CA HIS A 78 12.25 1.57 8.75
C HIS A 78 10.96 1.61 9.56
N LEU A 79 9.90 0.91 9.13
CA LEU A 79 8.62 0.91 9.83
C LEU A 79 8.64 0.01 11.06
N ILE A 80 8.22 0.58 12.20
CA ILE A 80 8.05 -0.16 13.45
C ILE A 80 6.63 -0.70 13.47
N LYS A 81 6.49 -2.03 13.56
CA LYS A 81 5.18 -2.67 13.70
C LYS A 81 4.61 -2.36 15.09
N LYS A 82 3.36 -1.89 15.13
CA LYS A 82 2.65 -1.64 16.39
C LYS A 82 2.55 -2.93 17.19
N LYS A 83 2.65 -2.79 18.52
CA LYS A 83 2.40 -3.91 19.45
C LYS A 83 0.96 -4.43 19.35
N ASN A 84 -0.01 -3.53 19.17
CA ASN A 84 -1.41 -3.84 18.92
C ASN A 84 -1.86 -3.01 17.72
N SER A 85 -2.51 -3.63 16.73
CA SER A 85 -3.10 -2.91 15.61
C SER A 85 -4.21 -1.97 16.10
N THR A 86 -4.45 -0.89 15.36
CA THR A 86 -5.61 -0.01 15.54
C THR A 86 -6.71 -0.34 14.53
N GLU A 87 -7.90 0.22 14.73
CA GLU A 87 -9.05 0.04 13.84
C GLU A 87 -9.52 1.39 13.28
N LEU A 88 -8.57 2.21 12.84
CA LEU A 88 -8.89 3.47 12.18
C LEU A 88 -9.57 3.18 10.85
N THR A 89 -10.66 3.91 10.57
CA THR A 89 -11.44 3.84 9.33
C THR A 89 -11.23 5.04 8.43
N SER A 90 -10.40 6.00 8.87
CA SER A 90 -10.09 7.23 8.17
C SER A 90 -8.57 7.41 8.06
N LEU A 91 -8.14 8.12 7.02
CA LEU A 91 -6.76 8.53 6.76
C LEU A 91 -6.53 10.01 7.12
N ASP A 92 -7.40 10.60 7.95
CA ASP A 92 -7.28 11.99 8.37
C ASP A 92 -5.91 12.27 9.01
N GLY A 93 -5.22 13.30 8.51
CA GLY A 93 -3.87 13.67 8.95
C GLY A 93 -2.73 12.86 8.31
N ILE A 94 -3.05 11.93 7.41
CA ILE A 94 -2.08 11.18 6.60
C ILE A 94 -2.03 11.76 5.19
N GLU A 95 -0.83 12.09 4.71
CA GLU A 95 -0.65 12.48 3.31
C GLU A 95 -0.64 11.22 2.43
N VAL A 96 -1.62 11.10 1.54
CA VAL A 96 -1.72 9.95 0.62
C VAL A 96 -1.59 10.43 -0.81
N ILE A 97 -0.51 10.01 -1.47
CA ILE A 97 -0.23 10.25 -2.89
C ILE A 97 -0.55 8.98 -3.65
N TYR A 98 -1.66 8.99 -4.34
CA TYR A 98 -2.12 7.85 -5.13
C TYR A 98 -1.41 7.74 -6.46
N TYR A 99 -1.38 6.54 -7.02
CA TYR A 99 -0.78 6.28 -8.32
C TYR A 99 -1.58 6.96 -9.42
N GLU A 100 -0.86 7.63 -10.31
CA GLU A 100 -1.38 8.15 -11.57
C GLU A 100 -0.55 7.59 -12.72
N GLU A 101 -1.23 6.96 -13.67
CA GLU A 101 -0.64 6.50 -14.92
C GLU A 101 -0.14 7.71 -15.71
N LYS A 102 1.17 7.81 -15.93
CA LYS A 102 1.81 8.85 -16.73
C LYS A 102 1.64 8.64 -18.22
#